data_AF-A0A1F6FMM7-F1
#
_entry.id   AF-A0A1F6FMM7-F1
#
_cell.length_a   1.000
_cell.length_b   1.000
_cell.length_c   1.000
_cell.angle_alpha   90.00
_cell.angle_beta   90.00
_cell.angle_gamma   90.00
#
_symmetry.space_group_name_H-M   'P 1'
#
loop_
_entity.id
_entity.type
_entity.pdbx_description
1 polymer ?
#
loop_
_entity_poly.entity_id
_entity_poly.type
_entity_poly.pdbx_seq_one_letter_code
_entity_poly.pdbx_strand_id
1 'polypeptide(L)'
;MDNNQFIRQFNNSDSINPIPDGVVVMSLAKLKSLTPEQLSDGRVFSDILNFVLQTGFNRDMGDANQIYINLSKKLRDGERGFTDDSLNYKYHICLAYVGWLSFALRKQDEMEDLISNYLLFGVQSDIDVVEKVRERLFFYANDVGNLNERQLMINSLKENEESLGRAQIKVDREGEEQVSRIKNWILDYDRFINKPGEKGDVEKVTYVNQNLNARQLKHDDRNLLLKILKIYDFLRFVPVIPGAYQEQFSTERRLEGIVEKILPREKARVVPPIELKIPIEADSSGSIRAPQRSAPVYVPKGTSAGKEPAVERPAVAESSTQILQEKYRGFLGRDLMKNVWLKEEQLKVEIGKDLKALRNNFYHAVNNGQKEEAVTTLLALAENGQIRQAFGGDERFVKFWGNYLEKSLTPSSLTQSVGAGEFKRSSESFERVREFKNDPAGAKFLAMFFKYILEQRLQLPAEQAVMMGMVVSNLARRAGELEYQKMVYGDMESQKFLWNF
;
A
#
# COMPACT_ATOMS: atom_id res chain seq x y z
N MET A 1 4.51 28.71 -21.74
CA MET A 1 5.07 28.15 -20.49
C MET A 1 5.93 26.97 -20.89
N ASP A 2 7.18 26.91 -20.43
CA ASP A 2 8.04 25.73 -20.70
C ASP A 2 7.37 24.49 -20.09
N ASN A 3 7.35 23.36 -20.80
CA ASN A 3 6.79 22.10 -20.31
C ASN A 3 7.40 21.72 -18.95
N ASN A 4 8.69 22.03 -18.75
CA ASN A 4 9.36 21.82 -17.46
C ASN A 4 8.77 22.70 -16.34
N GLN A 5 8.36 23.93 -16.64
CA GLN A 5 7.69 24.79 -15.66
C GLN A 5 6.31 24.26 -15.29
N PHE A 6 5.59 23.66 -16.23
CA PHE A 6 4.29 23.06 -15.97
C PHE A 6 4.41 21.83 -15.06
N ILE A 7 5.37 20.94 -15.33
CA ILE A 7 5.65 19.77 -14.46
C ILE A 7 5.98 20.21 -13.04
N ARG A 8 6.78 21.28 -12.88
CA ARG A 8 7.12 21.83 -11.55
C ARG A 8 5.90 22.28 -10.74
N GLN A 9 4.76 22.59 -11.36
CA GLN A 9 3.55 22.94 -10.61
C GLN A 9 3.03 21.75 -9.78
N PHE A 10 3.23 20.52 -10.25
CA PHE A 10 2.85 19.31 -9.52
C PHE A 10 3.78 19.01 -8.32
N ASN A 11 4.98 19.61 -8.30
CA ASN A 11 5.99 19.41 -7.25
C ASN A 11 5.95 20.48 -6.17
N ASN A 12 5.22 21.57 -6.40
CA ASN A 12 5.07 22.65 -5.43
C ASN A 12 3.72 22.51 -4.69
N SER A 13 3.16 21.31 -4.62
CA SER A 13 1.82 21.08 -4.10
C SER A 13 1.66 21.48 -2.62
N ASP A 14 2.75 21.46 -1.84
CA ASP A 14 2.80 21.97 -0.46
C ASP A 14 2.49 23.48 -0.34
N SER A 15 2.58 24.21 -1.46
CA SER A 15 2.26 25.65 -1.54
C SER A 15 0.89 25.95 -2.14
N ILE A 16 0.10 24.91 -2.45
CA ILE A 16 -1.28 25.10 -2.90
C ILE A 16 -2.09 25.49 -1.66
N ASN A 17 -2.17 26.80 -1.44
CA ASN A 17 -3.11 27.36 -0.47
C ASN A 17 -4.50 26.78 -0.77
N PRO A 18 -5.26 26.36 0.25
CA PRO A 18 -6.64 25.94 0.07
C PRO A 18 -7.35 27.02 -0.75
N ILE A 19 -8.02 26.59 -1.82
CA ILE A 19 -8.68 27.47 -2.77
C ILE A 19 -9.53 28.48 -1.94
N PRO A 20 -9.37 29.80 -2.14
CA PRO A 20 -10.12 30.80 -1.38
C PRO A 20 -11.62 30.51 -1.42
N ASP A 21 -12.29 30.66 -0.28
CA ASP A 21 -13.73 30.41 -0.15
C ASP A 21 -14.51 31.12 -1.27
N GLY A 22 -15.33 30.35 -2.01
CA GLY A 22 -16.24 30.85 -3.04
C GLY A 22 -15.82 30.65 -4.50
N VAL A 23 -14.62 30.13 -4.79
CA VAL A 23 -14.28 29.70 -6.15
C VAL A 23 -15.02 28.40 -6.47
N VAL A 24 -15.73 28.37 -7.61
CA VAL A 24 -16.43 27.15 -8.08
C VAL A 24 -15.40 26.06 -8.34
N VAL A 25 -15.26 25.14 -7.40
CA VAL A 25 -14.33 24.00 -7.51
C VAL A 25 -14.88 23.03 -8.56
N MET A 26 -14.05 22.64 -9.51
CA MET A 26 -14.36 21.55 -10.43
C MET A 26 -14.63 20.28 -9.62
N SER A 27 -15.75 19.61 -9.91
CA SER A 27 -16.16 18.37 -9.25
C SER A 27 -16.21 17.22 -10.27
N LEU A 28 -16.28 15.97 -9.79
CA LEU A 28 -16.49 14.82 -10.68
C LEU A 28 -17.77 14.96 -11.52
N ALA A 29 -18.84 15.52 -10.96
CA ALA A 29 -20.09 15.75 -11.69
C ALA A 29 -19.91 16.81 -12.79
N LYS A 30 -19.23 17.92 -12.47
CA LYS A 30 -18.92 18.98 -13.46
C LYS A 30 -18.01 18.42 -14.56
N LEU A 31 -16.93 17.72 -14.21
CA LEU A 31 -16.04 17.06 -15.16
C LEU A 31 -16.83 16.14 -16.09
N LYS A 32 -17.69 15.26 -15.55
CA LYS A 32 -18.56 14.36 -16.34
C LYS A 32 -19.49 15.10 -17.30
N SER A 33 -19.97 16.29 -16.93
CA SER A 33 -20.85 17.09 -17.78
C SER A 33 -20.15 17.87 -18.90
N LEU A 34 -18.81 18.01 -18.88
CA LEU A 34 -18.09 18.77 -19.90
C LEU A 34 -18.22 18.14 -21.28
N THR A 35 -18.40 18.95 -22.33
CA THR A 35 -18.31 18.48 -23.72
C THR A 35 -16.85 18.50 -24.19
N PRO A 36 -16.48 17.73 -25.23
CA PRO A 36 -15.13 17.76 -25.78
C PRO A 36 -14.69 19.17 -26.21
N GLU A 37 -15.58 19.98 -26.78
CA GLU A 37 -15.29 21.34 -27.24
C GLU A 37 -14.93 22.28 -26.09
N GLN A 38 -15.55 22.08 -24.92
CA GLN A 38 -15.26 22.86 -23.71
C GLN A 38 -13.85 22.61 -23.18
N LEU A 39 -13.24 21.47 -23.49
CA LEU A 39 -11.87 21.19 -23.05
C LEU A 39 -10.84 22.09 -23.76
N SER A 40 -11.19 22.70 -24.89
CA SER A 40 -10.37 23.71 -25.57
C SER A 40 -10.36 25.07 -24.84
N ASP A 41 -11.21 25.27 -23.83
CA ASP A 41 -11.21 26.50 -23.02
C ASP A 41 -10.12 26.45 -21.93
N GLY A 42 -9.21 27.42 -21.97
CA GLY A 42 -8.13 27.55 -20.98
C GLY A 42 -8.62 27.74 -19.53
N ARG A 43 -9.83 28.27 -19.32
CA ARG A 43 -10.45 28.35 -17.98
C ARG A 43 -10.87 26.98 -17.49
N VAL A 44 -11.51 26.18 -18.35
CA VAL A 44 -11.90 24.80 -18.05
C VAL A 44 -10.66 23.96 -17.74
N PHE A 45 -9.57 24.13 -18.51
CA PHE A 45 -8.30 23.49 -18.20
C PHE A 45 -7.76 23.88 -16.81
N SER A 46 -7.79 25.17 -16.46
CA SER A 46 -7.31 25.65 -15.16
C SER A 46 -8.13 25.06 -14.01
N ASP A 47 -9.45 24.98 -14.17
CA ASP A 47 -10.36 24.32 -13.23
C ASP A 47 -10.01 22.81 -13.06
N ILE A 48 -9.75 22.11 -14.16
CA ILE A 48 -9.36 20.69 -14.15
C ILE A 48 -8.00 20.50 -13.47
N LEU A 49 -7.03 21.35 -13.79
CA LEU A 49 -5.70 21.31 -13.19
C LEU A 49 -5.77 21.46 -11.66
N ASN A 50 -6.51 22.46 -11.18
CA ASN A 50 -6.69 22.66 -9.74
C ASN A 50 -7.34 21.44 -9.07
N PHE A 51 -8.32 20.83 -9.74
CA PHE A 51 -8.98 19.62 -9.22
C PHE A 51 -8.02 18.43 -9.17
N VAL A 52 -7.21 18.23 -10.22
CA VAL A 52 -6.16 17.20 -10.25
C VAL A 52 -5.15 17.39 -9.12
N LEU A 53 -4.69 18.63 -8.90
CA LEU A 53 -3.72 18.94 -7.85
C LEU A 53 -4.32 18.73 -6.45
N GLN A 54 -5.58 19.12 -6.23
CA GLN A 54 -6.29 18.87 -4.98
C GLN A 54 -6.45 17.36 -4.71
N THR A 55 -6.76 16.57 -5.72
CA THR A 55 -6.80 15.11 -5.60
C THR A 55 -5.43 14.52 -5.24
N GLY A 56 -4.34 15.05 -5.83
CA GLY A 56 -2.97 14.68 -5.46
C GLY A 56 -2.64 14.98 -4.01
N PHE A 57 -3.00 16.18 -3.54
CA PHE A 57 -2.84 16.60 -2.15
C PHE A 57 -3.57 15.66 -1.17
N ASN A 58 -4.83 15.33 -1.48
CA ASN A 58 -5.65 14.42 -0.67
C ASN A 58 -5.19 12.96 -0.75
N ARG A 59 -4.34 12.61 -1.73
CA ARG A 59 -3.90 11.25 -2.05
C ARG A 59 -5.07 10.27 -2.23
N ASP A 60 -6.20 10.74 -2.72
CA ASP A 60 -7.38 9.92 -2.94
C ASP A 60 -7.27 9.16 -4.27
N MET A 61 -6.95 7.87 -4.15
CA MET A 61 -6.80 6.96 -5.30
C MET A 61 -8.12 6.76 -6.08
N GLY A 62 -9.26 6.79 -5.38
CA GLY A 62 -10.58 6.57 -5.97
C GLY A 62 -10.99 7.74 -6.86
N ASP A 63 -10.84 8.96 -6.34
CA ASP A 63 -11.09 10.19 -7.09
C ASP A 63 -10.11 10.34 -8.25
N ALA A 64 -8.81 10.08 -8.03
CA ALA A 64 -7.81 10.10 -9.10
C ALA A 64 -8.19 9.13 -10.24
N ASN A 65 -8.69 7.94 -9.90
CA ASN A 65 -9.17 6.98 -10.88
C ASN A 65 -10.40 7.48 -11.65
N GLN A 66 -11.36 8.07 -10.97
CA GLN A 66 -12.54 8.64 -11.64
C GLN A 66 -12.15 9.82 -12.54
N ILE A 67 -11.23 10.69 -12.12
CA ILE A 67 -10.72 11.78 -12.96
C ILE A 67 -10.07 11.20 -14.22
N TYR A 68 -9.16 10.24 -14.07
CA TYR A 68 -8.48 9.60 -15.20
C TYR A 68 -9.47 9.03 -16.22
N ILE A 69 -10.45 8.23 -15.77
CA ILE A 69 -11.43 7.58 -16.65
C ILE A 69 -12.26 8.62 -17.40
N ASN A 70 -12.78 9.63 -16.71
CA ASN A 70 -13.67 10.62 -17.31
C ASN A 70 -12.92 11.58 -18.24
N LEU A 71 -11.71 12.02 -17.86
CA LEU A 71 -10.90 12.93 -18.66
C LEU A 71 -10.33 12.22 -19.91
N SER A 72 -9.78 11.01 -19.77
CA SER A 72 -9.23 10.25 -20.91
C SER A 72 -10.31 9.91 -21.93
N LYS A 73 -11.52 9.56 -21.47
CA LYS A 73 -12.66 9.33 -22.36
C LYS A 73 -12.98 10.59 -23.18
N LYS A 74 -13.07 11.77 -22.54
CA LYS A 74 -13.43 13.02 -23.23
C LYS A 74 -12.37 13.48 -24.21
N LEU A 75 -11.10 13.28 -23.88
CA LEU A 75 -10.00 13.60 -24.81
C LEU A 75 -10.07 12.70 -26.04
N ARG A 76 -10.29 11.38 -25.87
CA ARG A 76 -10.51 10.46 -27.00
C ARG A 76 -11.72 10.82 -27.84
N ASP A 77 -12.85 11.12 -27.19
CA ASP A 77 -14.08 11.55 -27.88
C ASP A 77 -13.87 12.87 -28.65
N GLY A 78 -12.92 13.71 -28.20
CA GLY A 78 -12.57 15.01 -28.74
C GLY A 78 -11.38 15.04 -29.71
N GLU A 79 -10.73 13.92 -30.01
CA GLU A 79 -9.48 13.87 -30.82
C GLU A 79 -9.59 14.52 -32.20
N ARG A 80 -10.81 14.69 -32.74
CA ARG A 80 -11.04 15.39 -34.02
C ARG A 80 -11.21 16.90 -33.89
N GLY A 81 -11.35 17.43 -32.68
CA GLY A 81 -11.67 18.85 -32.41
C GLY A 81 -10.60 19.63 -31.64
N PHE A 82 -9.58 18.98 -31.08
CA PHE A 82 -8.47 19.65 -30.40
C PHE A 82 -7.48 20.22 -31.41
N THR A 83 -7.44 21.55 -31.53
CA THR A 83 -6.51 22.25 -32.44
C THR A 83 -5.27 22.79 -31.72
N ASP A 84 -5.29 22.86 -30.38
CA ASP A 84 -4.17 23.36 -29.57
C ASP A 84 -3.34 22.18 -29.01
N ASP A 85 -2.24 21.87 -29.70
CA ASP A 85 -1.28 20.83 -29.31
C ASP A 85 -0.68 21.09 -27.91
N SER A 86 -0.50 22.37 -27.53
CA SER A 86 0.05 22.72 -26.22
C SER A 86 -0.93 22.40 -25.10
N LEU A 87 -2.21 22.69 -25.31
CA LEU A 87 -3.25 22.38 -24.34
C LEU A 87 -3.47 20.86 -24.23
N ASN A 88 -3.48 20.16 -25.37
CA ASN A 88 -3.58 18.70 -25.38
C ASN A 88 -2.42 18.06 -24.59
N TYR A 89 -1.19 18.51 -24.82
CA TYR A 89 -0.03 18.06 -24.06
C TYR A 89 -0.23 18.25 -22.54
N LYS A 90 -0.72 19.40 -22.10
CA LYS A 90 -0.97 19.64 -20.66
C LYS A 90 -2.03 18.71 -20.08
N TYR A 91 -3.07 18.38 -20.84
CA TYR A 91 -4.05 17.38 -20.41
C TYR A 91 -3.45 15.99 -20.27
N HIS A 92 -2.56 15.59 -21.17
CA HIS A 92 -1.84 14.33 -21.05
C HIS A 92 -0.94 14.29 -19.80
N ILE A 93 -0.32 15.41 -19.43
CA ILE A 93 0.42 15.51 -18.17
C ILE A 93 -0.52 15.40 -16.95
N CYS A 94 -1.69 16.04 -16.98
CA CYS A 94 -2.71 15.85 -15.93
C CYS A 94 -3.15 14.37 -15.82
N LEU A 95 -3.37 13.69 -16.95
CA LEU A 95 -3.69 12.27 -17.01
C LEU A 95 -2.57 11.40 -16.45
N ALA A 96 -1.32 11.69 -16.81
CA ALA A 96 -0.16 10.99 -16.28
C ALA A 96 -0.09 11.12 -14.75
N TYR A 97 -0.35 12.32 -14.21
CA TYR A 97 -0.35 12.56 -12.76
C TYR A 97 -1.43 11.77 -12.03
N VAL A 98 -2.70 11.87 -12.44
CA VAL A 98 -3.77 11.08 -11.80
C VAL A 98 -3.66 9.60 -12.11
N GLY A 99 -3.05 9.24 -13.23
CA GLY A 99 -2.70 7.88 -13.62
C GLY A 99 -1.73 7.26 -12.63
N TRP A 100 -0.64 7.96 -12.31
CA TRP A 100 0.32 7.55 -11.28
C TRP A 100 -0.29 7.53 -9.88
N LEU A 101 -1.13 8.49 -9.50
CA LEU A 101 -1.82 8.47 -8.19
C LEU A 101 -2.75 7.27 -8.04
N SER A 102 -3.37 6.84 -9.14
CA SER A 102 -4.29 5.70 -9.21
C SER A 102 -3.69 4.46 -9.87
N PHE A 103 -2.36 4.33 -9.87
CA PHE A 103 -1.62 3.31 -10.62
C PHE A 103 -2.07 1.88 -10.31
N ALA A 104 -2.41 1.59 -9.05
CA ALA A 104 -2.89 0.28 -8.62
C ALA A 104 -4.25 -0.11 -9.22
N LEU A 105 -5.04 0.86 -9.70
CA LEU A 105 -6.36 0.66 -10.29
C LEU A 105 -6.34 0.76 -11.83
N ARG A 106 -5.18 1.06 -12.44
CA ARG A 106 -5.05 1.18 -13.90
C ARG A 106 -5.23 -0.17 -14.58
N LYS A 107 -5.77 -0.15 -15.79
CA LYS A 107 -5.72 -1.31 -16.68
C LYS A 107 -4.27 -1.59 -17.08
N GLN A 108 -4.02 -2.80 -17.59
CA GLN A 108 -2.68 -3.21 -17.97
C GLN A 108 -2.08 -2.33 -19.07
N ASP A 109 -2.83 -2.05 -20.13
CA ASP A 109 -2.42 -1.15 -21.23
C ASP A 109 -2.13 0.28 -20.75
N GLU A 110 -2.98 0.81 -19.87
CA GLU A 110 -2.78 2.13 -19.25
C GLU A 110 -1.53 2.17 -18.35
N MET A 111 -1.25 1.07 -17.64
CA MET A 111 -0.06 0.93 -16.80
C MET A 111 1.21 0.87 -17.66
N GLU A 112 1.20 0.08 -18.73
CA GLU A 112 2.31 -0.03 -19.67
C GLU A 112 2.60 1.34 -20.31
N ASP A 113 1.56 2.09 -20.70
CA ASP A 113 1.71 3.45 -21.23
C ASP A 113 2.36 4.41 -20.22
N LEU A 114 1.91 4.38 -18.95
CA LEU A 114 2.51 5.21 -17.90
C LEU A 114 4.00 4.90 -17.68
N ILE A 115 4.39 3.62 -17.71
CA ILE A 115 5.79 3.22 -17.55
C ILE A 115 6.60 3.54 -18.81
N SER A 116 6.06 3.35 -20.00
CA SER A 116 6.82 3.48 -21.25
C SER A 116 6.96 4.93 -21.72
N ASN A 117 5.98 5.79 -21.39
CA ASN A 117 5.86 7.13 -21.96
C ASN A 117 5.82 8.26 -20.90
N TYR A 118 5.58 7.94 -19.63
CA TYR A 118 5.41 8.95 -18.57
C TYR A 118 6.18 8.63 -17.28
N LEU A 119 7.24 7.81 -17.37
CA LEU A 119 8.05 7.46 -16.22
C LEU A 119 8.89 8.64 -15.75
N LEU A 120 9.52 9.41 -16.65
CA LEU A 120 10.30 10.59 -16.24
C LEU A 120 9.41 11.57 -15.50
N PHE A 121 8.20 11.79 -16.01
CA PHE A 121 7.22 12.62 -15.33
C PHE A 121 6.91 12.09 -13.92
N GLY A 122 6.61 10.79 -13.80
CA GLY A 122 6.35 10.15 -12.51
C GLY A 122 7.50 10.34 -11.52
N VAL A 123 8.75 10.09 -11.91
CA VAL A 123 9.92 10.20 -11.00
C VAL A 123 10.38 11.64 -10.74
N GLN A 124 10.06 12.57 -11.63
CA GLN A 124 10.27 14.00 -11.45
C GLN A 124 9.21 14.61 -10.53
N SER A 125 8.03 14.00 -10.47
CA SER A 125 6.97 14.40 -9.56
C SER A 125 7.26 14.03 -8.10
N ASP A 126 6.49 14.59 -7.16
CA ASP A 126 6.52 14.18 -5.75
C ASP A 126 5.83 12.83 -5.48
N ILE A 127 5.44 12.12 -6.54
CA ILE A 127 4.85 10.79 -6.41
C ILE A 127 5.95 9.78 -6.08
N ASP A 128 5.75 9.01 -4.99
CA ASP A 128 6.56 7.83 -4.72
C ASP A 128 6.15 6.70 -5.68
N VAL A 129 6.77 6.68 -6.86
CA VAL A 129 6.51 5.68 -7.90
C VAL A 129 6.77 4.25 -7.41
N VAL A 130 7.77 4.04 -6.53
CA VAL A 130 8.06 2.71 -5.98
C VAL A 130 6.89 2.24 -5.11
N GLU A 131 6.34 3.13 -4.28
CA GLU A 131 5.15 2.81 -3.49
C GLU A 131 3.95 2.53 -4.39
N LYS A 132 3.74 3.30 -5.47
CA LYS A 132 2.64 3.05 -6.40
C LYS A 132 2.74 1.69 -7.10
N VAL A 133 3.95 1.31 -7.51
CA VAL A 133 4.22 -0.03 -8.05
C VAL A 133 3.97 -1.11 -6.98
N ARG A 134 4.40 -0.88 -5.73
CA ARG A 134 4.16 -1.80 -4.61
C ARG A 134 2.67 -1.98 -4.33
N GLU A 135 1.90 -0.89 -4.26
CA GLU A 135 0.45 -0.92 -4.08
C GLU A 135 -0.19 -1.78 -5.15
N ARG A 136 0.17 -1.59 -6.43
CA ARG A 136 -0.31 -2.43 -7.53
C ARG A 136 0.01 -3.90 -7.32
N LEU A 137 1.28 -4.25 -7.08
CA LEU A 137 1.68 -5.65 -6.85
C LEU A 137 0.97 -6.28 -5.64
N PHE A 138 0.58 -5.47 -4.66
CA PHE A 138 -0.23 -5.94 -3.53
C PHE A 138 -1.70 -6.20 -3.94
N PHE A 139 -2.30 -5.31 -4.73
CA PHE A 139 -3.67 -5.47 -5.24
C PHE A 139 -3.83 -6.75 -6.11
N TYR A 140 -2.79 -7.11 -6.87
CA TYR A 140 -2.78 -8.28 -7.76
C TYR A 140 -2.12 -9.53 -7.16
N ALA A 141 -1.88 -9.57 -5.85
CA ALA A 141 -1.14 -10.63 -5.16
C ALA A 141 -1.75 -12.05 -5.27
N ASN A 142 -3.02 -12.18 -5.69
CA ASN A 142 -3.68 -13.47 -5.89
C ASN A 142 -3.33 -14.13 -7.23
N ASP A 143 -2.70 -13.41 -8.16
CA ASP A 143 -2.14 -14.00 -9.37
C ASP A 143 -0.82 -14.68 -8.97
N VAL A 144 -0.73 -16.01 -9.12
CA VAL A 144 0.11 -17.00 -8.37
C VAL A 144 1.64 -16.85 -8.51
N GLY A 145 2.15 -15.62 -8.62
CA GLY A 145 3.55 -15.32 -8.35
C GLY A 145 3.94 -13.85 -8.43
N ASN A 146 3.02 -12.88 -8.65
CA ASN A 146 3.39 -11.50 -9.03
C ASN A 146 4.34 -11.40 -10.25
N LEU A 147 4.77 -12.52 -10.84
CA LEU A 147 5.82 -12.59 -11.85
C LEU A 147 5.32 -12.00 -13.16
N ASN A 148 4.06 -12.21 -13.52
CA ASN A 148 3.48 -11.66 -14.74
C ASN A 148 3.43 -10.13 -14.69
N GLU A 149 2.79 -9.54 -13.66
CA GLU A 149 2.74 -8.09 -13.48
C GLU A 149 4.13 -7.45 -13.38
N ARG A 150 5.05 -8.07 -12.64
CA ARG A 150 6.45 -7.60 -12.59
C ARG A 150 7.12 -7.66 -13.95
N GLN A 151 6.99 -8.79 -14.66
CA GLN A 151 7.65 -8.98 -15.94
C GLN A 151 7.09 -8.00 -16.97
N LEU A 152 5.78 -7.72 -16.95
CA LEU A 152 5.15 -6.69 -17.76
C LEU A 152 5.77 -5.32 -17.49
N MET A 153 5.83 -4.89 -16.23
CA MET A 153 6.46 -3.60 -15.87
C MET A 153 7.94 -3.54 -16.23
N ILE A 154 8.68 -4.65 -16.06
CA ILE A 154 10.09 -4.76 -16.47
C ILE A 154 10.22 -4.62 -18.00
N ASN A 155 9.34 -5.24 -18.76
CA ASN A 155 9.34 -5.15 -20.21
C ASN A 155 9.03 -3.72 -20.66
N SER A 156 8.01 -3.07 -20.08
CA SER A 156 7.69 -1.66 -20.35
C SER A 156 8.87 -0.73 -20.04
N LEU A 157 9.59 -0.97 -18.93
CA LEU A 157 10.82 -0.22 -18.63
C LEU A 157 11.90 -0.42 -19.69
N LYS A 158 12.06 -1.65 -20.20
CA LYS A 158 13.03 -2.01 -21.25
C LYS A 158 12.61 -1.55 -22.65
N GLU A 159 11.37 -1.12 -22.81
CA GLU A 159 10.83 -0.57 -24.06
C GLU A 159 10.63 0.94 -23.99
N ASN A 160 10.87 1.56 -22.82
CA ASN A 160 10.70 3.00 -22.61
C ASN A 160 11.63 3.83 -23.52
N GLU A 161 11.01 4.73 -24.29
CA GLU A 161 11.65 5.58 -25.31
C GLU A 161 11.97 7.00 -24.81
N GLU A 162 11.60 7.34 -23.56
CA GLU A 162 11.91 8.64 -22.95
C GLU A 162 13.43 8.84 -22.85
N SER A 163 13.88 10.06 -23.14
CA SER A 163 15.32 10.40 -23.15
C SER A 163 15.74 11.05 -21.84
N LEU A 164 16.79 10.51 -21.22
CA LEU A 164 17.40 11.01 -19.99
C LEU A 164 18.80 11.57 -20.30
N GLY A 165 18.98 12.88 -20.10
CA GLY A 165 20.20 13.59 -20.49
C GLY A 165 20.28 13.87 -22.00
N ARG A 166 21.35 14.56 -22.42
CA ARG A 166 21.58 14.95 -23.84
C ARG A 166 22.73 14.22 -24.52
N ALA A 167 23.66 13.66 -23.74
CA ALA A 167 24.83 12.98 -24.27
C ALA A 167 24.43 11.58 -24.76
N GLN A 168 24.99 11.15 -25.89
CA GLN A 168 24.84 9.77 -26.34
C GLN A 168 25.58 8.82 -25.38
N ILE A 169 25.12 7.57 -25.29
CA ILE A 169 25.68 6.56 -24.39
C ILE A 169 26.29 5.40 -25.18
N LYS A 170 27.43 4.88 -24.68
CA LYS A 170 28.10 3.70 -25.24
C LYS A 170 27.74 2.50 -24.40
N VAL A 171 26.76 1.72 -24.85
CA VAL A 171 26.25 0.57 -24.09
C VAL A 171 27.21 -0.63 -24.19
N ASP A 172 27.92 -0.79 -25.31
CA ASP A 172 28.94 -1.83 -25.53
C ASP A 172 30.35 -1.24 -25.59
N ARG A 173 31.36 -2.01 -25.15
CA ARG A 173 32.78 -1.61 -25.20
C ARG A 173 33.26 -1.33 -26.63
N GLU A 174 32.61 -1.93 -27.61
CA GLU A 174 32.87 -1.77 -29.05
C GLU A 174 31.69 -1.10 -29.78
N GLY A 175 30.66 -0.66 -29.05
CA GLY A 175 29.35 -0.29 -29.61
C GLY A 175 29.25 1.12 -30.16
N GLU A 176 28.33 1.28 -31.10
CA GLU A 176 27.87 2.58 -31.61
C GLU A 176 27.29 3.46 -30.49
N GLU A 177 27.46 4.77 -30.63
CA GLU A 177 26.85 5.74 -29.72
C GLU A 177 25.33 5.72 -29.87
N GLN A 178 24.62 5.44 -28.78
CA GLN A 178 23.16 5.33 -28.77
C GLN A 178 22.51 6.55 -28.11
N VAL A 179 21.28 6.85 -28.50
CA VAL A 179 20.46 7.87 -27.82
C VAL A 179 20.27 7.47 -26.35
N SER A 180 20.31 8.43 -25.44
CA SER A 180 20.23 8.24 -23.98
C SER A 180 18.83 7.92 -23.46
N ARG A 181 18.17 6.95 -24.08
CA ARG A 181 16.84 6.48 -23.71
C ARG A 181 16.88 5.63 -22.45
N ILE A 182 15.81 5.62 -21.67
CA ILE A 182 15.71 4.83 -20.42
C ILE A 182 16.02 3.36 -20.66
N LYS A 183 15.51 2.75 -21.73
CA LYS A 183 15.84 1.37 -22.10
C LYS A 183 17.34 1.10 -22.25
N ASN A 184 18.09 2.06 -22.79
CA ASN A 184 19.52 1.93 -23.02
C ASN A 184 20.31 2.12 -21.70
N TRP A 185 19.82 2.97 -20.78
CA TRP A 185 20.35 3.08 -19.42
C TRP A 185 20.15 1.79 -18.61
N ILE A 186 18.98 1.15 -18.72
CA ILE A 186 18.72 -0.13 -18.07
C ILE A 186 19.63 -1.22 -18.62
N LEU A 187 19.85 -1.25 -19.94
CA LEU A 187 20.76 -2.19 -20.59
C LEU A 187 22.23 -1.99 -20.14
N ASP A 188 22.70 -0.75 -20.06
CA ASP A 188 24.04 -0.42 -19.57
C ASP A 188 24.21 -0.79 -18.08
N TYR A 189 23.18 -0.54 -17.25
CA TYR A 189 23.17 -0.93 -15.84
C TYR A 189 23.21 -2.47 -15.67
N ASP A 190 22.42 -3.20 -16.44
CA ASP A 190 22.43 -4.68 -16.41
C ASP A 190 23.82 -5.25 -16.70
N ARG A 191 24.53 -4.66 -17.67
CA ARG A 191 25.90 -5.02 -18.04
C ARG A 191 26.93 -4.58 -17.00
N PHE A 192 26.71 -3.47 -16.32
CA PHE A 192 27.61 -3.04 -15.26
C PHE A 192 27.63 -4.03 -14.10
N ILE A 193 26.47 -4.56 -13.72
CA ILE A 193 26.36 -5.35 -12.49
C ILE A 193 26.97 -6.74 -12.63
N ASN A 194 26.91 -7.40 -13.80
CA ASN A 194 27.54 -8.68 -14.21
C ASN A 194 27.55 -9.90 -13.26
N LYS A 195 27.18 -9.76 -11.98
CA LYS A 195 27.18 -10.82 -10.97
C LYS A 195 25.73 -11.15 -10.59
N PRO A 196 25.32 -12.43 -10.68
CA PRO A 196 24.09 -12.89 -10.06
C PRO A 196 24.28 -12.92 -8.53
N GLY A 197 23.42 -12.22 -7.78
CA GLY A 197 23.48 -12.11 -6.32
C GLY A 197 22.50 -11.06 -5.78
N GLU A 198 22.34 -10.98 -4.45
CA GLU A 198 21.55 -9.94 -3.79
C GLU A 198 22.12 -8.55 -4.11
N LYS A 199 21.25 -7.67 -4.61
CA LYS A 199 21.61 -6.32 -5.05
C LYS A 199 20.95 -5.32 -4.14
N GLY A 200 21.73 -4.36 -3.67
CA GLY A 200 21.28 -3.32 -2.75
C GLY A 200 21.35 -1.93 -3.36
N ASP A 201 21.30 -0.94 -2.48
CA ASP A 201 21.43 0.47 -2.87
C ASP A 201 22.86 0.85 -3.23
N VAL A 202 23.85 0.04 -2.81
CA VAL A 202 25.28 0.28 -3.06
C VAL A 202 25.60 0.16 -4.55
N GLU A 203 25.07 -0.83 -5.26
CA GLU A 203 25.35 -1.06 -6.67
C GLU A 203 24.82 0.07 -7.56
N LYS A 204 23.62 0.59 -7.28
CA LYS A 204 23.04 1.74 -7.99
C LYS A 204 23.91 2.99 -7.85
N VAL A 205 24.30 3.30 -6.62
CA VAL A 205 25.16 4.46 -6.32
C VAL A 205 26.54 4.27 -6.96
N THR A 206 27.08 3.06 -6.91
CA THR A 206 28.35 2.71 -7.53
C THR A 206 28.28 2.90 -9.04
N TYR A 207 27.23 2.39 -9.70
CA TYR A 207 27.00 2.56 -11.12
C TYR A 207 26.95 4.05 -11.51
N VAL A 208 26.11 4.85 -10.85
CA VAL A 208 25.94 6.27 -11.20
C VAL A 208 27.24 7.07 -11.00
N ASN A 209 28.09 6.67 -10.05
CA ASN A 209 29.36 7.35 -9.76
C ASN A 209 30.56 6.84 -10.58
N GLN A 210 30.56 5.58 -10.98
CA GLN A 210 31.74 4.95 -11.61
C GLN A 210 31.57 4.67 -13.11
N ASN A 211 30.34 4.48 -13.60
CA ASN A 211 30.09 4.22 -15.01
C ASN A 211 30.41 5.47 -15.86
N LEU A 212 31.11 5.26 -16.99
CA LEU A 212 31.57 6.35 -17.86
C LEU A 212 30.42 7.14 -18.50
N ASN A 213 29.31 6.48 -18.84
CA ASN A 213 28.12 7.13 -19.39
C ASN A 213 27.42 7.94 -18.29
N ALA A 214 27.15 7.31 -17.14
CA ALA A 214 26.40 7.94 -16.04
C ALA A 214 27.12 9.16 -15.44
N ARG A 215 28.46 9.18 -15.42
CA ARG A 215 29.25 10.33 -14.95
C ARG A 215 29.11 11.58 -15.81
N GLN A 216 28.69 11.44 -17.07
CA GLN A 216 28.48 12.58 -17.98
C GLN A 216 27.12 13.24 -17.81
N LEU A 217 26.19 12.58 -17.10
CA LEU A 217 24.90 13.16 -16.77
C LEU A 217 25.05 14.33 -15.80
N LYS A 218 24.15 15.31 -15.94
CA LYS A 218 24.01 16.39 -14.95
C LYS A 218 23.59 15.81 -13.61
N HIS A 219 23.81 16.58 -12.53
CA HIS A 219 23.42 16.18 -11.19
C HIS A 219 21.94 15.76 -11.11
N ASP A 220 21.03 16.55 -11.68
CA ASP A 220 19.60 16.24 -11.64
C ASP A 220 19.25 14.99 -12.44
N ASP A 221 19.83 14.81 -13.63
CA ASP A 221 19.64 13.61 -14.45
C ASP A 221 20.20 12.34 -13.75
N ARG A 222 21.31 12.44 -13.02
CA ARG A 222 21.83 11.33 -12.20
C ARG A 222 20.87 10.95 -11.08
N ASN A 223 20.23 11.93 -10.44
CA ASN A 223 19.23 11.67 -9.41
C ASN A 223 17.98 10.99 -9.99
N LEU A 224 17.55 11.40 -11.19
CA LEU A 224 16.46 10.72 -11.90
C LEU A 224 16.85 9.29 -12.28
N LEU A 225 18.06 9.07 -12.78
CA LEU A 225 18.59 7.74 -13.06
C LEU A 225 18.56 6.85 -11.82
N LEU A 226 19.01 7.35 -10.65
CA LEU A 226 18.96 6.60 -9.40
C LEU A 226 17.52 6.20 -9.02
N LYS A 227 16.54 7.10 -9.18
CA LYS A 227 15.12 6.79 -8.92
C LYS A 227 14.59 5.71 -9.88
N ILE A 228 14.91 5.80 -11.17
CA ILE A 228 14.52 4.80 -12.18
C ILE A 228 15.13 3.43 -11.85
N LEU A 229 16.43 3.38 -11.54
CA LEU A 229 17.11 2.15 -11.17
C LEU A 229 16.54 1.54 -9.88
N LYS A 230 16.11 2.37 -8.92
CA LYS A 230 15.42 1.89 -7.71
C LYS A 230 14.10 1.18 -8.05
N ILE A 231 13.31 1.71 -8.99
CA ILE A 231 12.07 1.06 -9.45
C ILE A 231 12.39 -0.27 -10.16
N TYR A 232 13.39 -0.26 -11.05
CA TYR A 232 13.83 -1.46 -11.77
C TYR A 232 14.32 -2.57 -10.83
N ASP A 233 15.16 -2.23 -9.86
CA ASP A 233 15.66 -3.17 -8.86
C ASP A 233 14.53 -3.71 -7.96
N PHE A 234 13.58 -2.86 -7.57
CA PHE A 234 12.41 -3.27 -6.81
C PHE A 234 11.59 -4.32 -7.56
N LEU A 235 11.35 -4.09 -8.85
CA LEU A 235 10.62 -5.03 -9.71
C LEU A 235 11.38 -6.34 -9.94
N ARG A 236 12.71 -6.28 -10.07
CA ARG A 236 13.54 -7.43 -10.45
C ARG A 236 13.99 -8.30 -9.28
N PHE A 237 14.33 -7.70 -8.13
CA PHE A 237 15.02 -8.42 -7.04
C PHE A 237 14.25 -8.46 -5.74
N VAL A 238 13.37 -7.49 -5.46
CA VAL A 238 12.69 -7.42 -4.16
C VAL A 238 11.46 -8.32 -4.20
N PRO A 239 11.41 -9.45 -3.46
CA PRO A 239 10.21 -10.26 -3.40
C PRO A 239 9.12 -9.48 -2.66
N VAL A 240 8.02 -9.17 -3.36
CA VAL A 240 6.80 -8.66 -2.70
C VAL A 240 6.06 -9.88 -2.22
N ILE A 241 6.43 -10.32 -1.02
CA ILE A 241 5.70 -11.34 -0.28
C ILE A 241 4.60 -10.58 0.46
N PRO A 242 3.31 -10.81 0.18
CA PRO A 242 2.25 -10.22 0.97
C PRO A 242 2.48 -10.58 2.44
N GLY A 243 2.28 -9.65 3.38
CA GLY A 243 2.64 -9.86 4.79
C GLY A 243 2.02 -11.12 5.41
N ALA A 244 0.86 -11.58 4.90
CA ALA A 244 0.23 -12.84 5.29
C ALA A 244 1.08 -14.10 4.97
N TYR A 245 1.94 -14.03 3.96
CA TYR A 245 2.84 -15.11 3.54
C TYR A 245 4.26 -14.94 4.10
N GLN A 246 4.66 -13.74 4.56
CA GLN A 246 6.00 -13.54 5.16
C GLN A 246 6.21 -14.45 6.37
N GLU A 247 5.17 -14.68 7.19
CA GLU A 247 5.25 -15.64 8.31
C GLU A 247 5.40 -17.10 7.84
N GLN A 248 4.80 -17.48 6.71
CA GLN A 248 4.87 -18.85 6.18
C GLN A 248 6.20 -19.15 5.47
N PHE A 249 6.88 -18.14 4.94
CA PHE A 249 8.14 -18.26 4.21
C PHE A 249 9.38 -17.79 4.98
N SER A 250 9.22 -17.21 6.18
CA SER A 250 10.35 -16.97 7.09
C SER A 250 11.02 -18.29 7.44
N THR A 251 12.24 -18.49 6.95
CA THR A 251 13.05 -19.70 7.16
C THR A 251 13.35 -19.96 8.63
N GLU A 252 13.29 -18.92 9.47
CA GLU A 252 13.60 -18.97 10.91
C GLU A 252 12.63 -19.87 11.70
N ARG A 253 11.31 -19.82 11.45
CA ARG A 253 10.35 -20.71 12.13
C ARG A 253 10.44 -22.18 11.70
N ARG A 254 10.93 -22.48 10.49
CA ARG A 254 11.13 -23.87 10.03
C ARG A 254 12.31 -24.54 10.73
N LEU A 255 13.34 -23.78 11.12
CA LEU A 255 14.50 -24.34 11.82
C LEU A 255 14.22 -24.52 13.32
N GLU A 256 13.47 -23.62 13.96
CA GLU A 256 13.11 -23.76 15.38
C GLU A 256 12.27 -25.02 15.66
N GLY A 257 11.32 -25.37 14.78
CA GLY A 257 10.53 -26.59 14.91
C GLY A 257 11.25 -27.90 14.57
N ILE A 258 12.37 -27.84 13.84
CA ILE A 258 13.18 -29.02 13.49
C ILE A 258 14.28 -29.25 14.52
N VAL A 259 14.86 -28.19 15.10
CA VAL A 259 15.90 -28.30 16.13
C VAL A 259 15.33 -28.83 17.46
N GLU A 260 14.09 -28.48 17.83
CA GLU A 260 13.47 -29.01 19.07
C GLU A 260 13.00 -30.47 18.98
N LYS A 261 12.96 -31.09 17.79
CA LYS A 261 12.55 -32.50 17.63
C LYS A 261 13.69 -33.50 17.43
N ILE A 262 14.95 -33.06 17.46
CA ILE A 262 16.09 -33.97 17.50
C ILE A 262 16.45 -34.22 18.97
N LEU A 263 15.61 -35.03 19.64
CA LEU A 263 16.05 -35.75 20.83
C LEU A 263 17.25 -36.64 20.46
N PRO A 264 18.22 -36.84 21.36
CA PRO A 264 19.38 -37.68 21.10
C PRO A 264 18.92 -39.11 20.80
N ARG A 265 19.02 -39.53 19.54
CA ARG A 265 18.88 -40.94 19.16
C ARG A 265 19.95 -41.73 19.90
N GLU A 266 19.52 -42.63 20.78
CA GLU A 266 20.35 -43.69 21.32
C GLU A 266 21.10 -44.39 20.16
N LYS A 267 22.37 -44.65 20.40
CA LYS A 267 23.30 -45.29 19.46
C LYS A 267 22.66 -46.55 18.86
N ALA A 268 22.23 -46.45 17.60
CA ALA A 268 21.76 -47.60 16.84
C ALA A 268 22.90 -48.62 16.73
N ARG A 269 22.60 -49.86 17.15
CA ARG A 269 23.50 -51.02 16.98
C ARG A 269 23.85 -51.18 15.50
N VAL A 270 25.15 -51.30 15.24
CA VAL A 270 25.70 -51.68 13.94
C VAL A 270 25.21 -53.10 13.62
N VAL A 271 24.36 -53.22 12.59
CA VAL A 271 24.02 -54.51 11.96
C VAL A 271 24.90 -54.63 10.72
N PRO A 272 25.61 -55.75 10.51
CA PRO A 272 26.47 -55.93 9.35
C PRO A 272 25.64 -56.08 8.05
N PRO A 273 26.23 -55.72 6.90
CA PRO A 273 25.50 -55.67 5.64
C PRO A 273 25.13 -57.07 5.13
N ILE A 274 23.88 -57.22 4.73
CA ILE A 274 23.38 -58.41 4.02
C ILE A 274 23.70 -58.22 2.53
N GLU A 275 24.52 -59.11 1.97
CA GLU A 275 24.78 -59.19 0.53
C GLU A 275 23.56 -59.76 -0.19
N LEU A 276 22.92 -58.94 -1.03
CA LEU A 276 21.88 -59.37 -1.96
C LEU A 276 22.51 -59.76 -3.30
N LYS A 277 22.51 -61.06 -3.60
CA LYS A 277 22.79 -61.59 -4.94
C LYS A 277 21.55 -61.38 -5.83
N ILE A 278 21.71 -60.64 -6.91
CA ILE A 278 20.70 -60.49 -7.96
C ILE A 278 21.07 -61.45 -9.11
N PRO A 279 20.17 -62.35 -9.55
CA PRO A 279 20.34 -63.11 -10.79
C PRO A 279 20.01 -62.24 -12.00
N ILE A 280 20.86 -62.33 -13.02
CA ILE A 280 20.63 -61.76 -14.35
C ILE A 280 19.95 -62.85 -15.19
N GLU A 281 18.72 -62.61 -15.65
CA GLU A 281 18.15 -63.33 -16.79
C GLU A 281 17.67 -62.32 -17.82
N ALA A 282 18.09 -62.57 -19.07
CA ALA A 282 17.69 -61.90 -20.28
C ALA A 282 16.43 -62.57 -20.84
N ASP A 283 15.48 -61.79 -21.36
CA ASP A 283 15.13 -61.76 -22.79
C ASP A 283 13.74 -61.15 -23.08
N SER A 284 13.63 -60.68 -24.33
CA SER A 284 12.44 -60.58 -25.18
C SER A 284 11.57 -59.29 -25.18
N SER A 285 11.84 -58.48 -26.21
CA SER A 285 10.91 -57.99 -27.24
C SER A 285 9.43 -57.78 -26.90
N GLY A 286 8.96 -56.53 -27.02
CA GLY A 286 7.55 -56.18 -27.10
C GLY A 286 7.33 -54.76 -27.64
N SER A 287 7.10 -54.66 -28.94
CA SER A 287 6.68 -53.46 -29.67
C SER A 287 5.28 -53.01 -29.24
N ILE A 288 5.12 -51.75 -28.83
CA ILE A 288 3.79 -51.10 -28.70
C ILE A 288 3.82 -49.73 -29.37
N ARG A 289 2.94 -49.60 -30.37
CA ARG A 289 2.64 -48.41 -31.18
C ARG A 289 2.01 -47.29 -30.35
N ALA A 290 2.41 -46.05 -30.63
CA ALA A 290 1.77 -44.83 -30.17
C ALA A 290 0.47 -44.53 -30.97
N PRO A 291 -0.62 -44.06 -30.34
CA PRO A 291 -1.78 -43.58 -31.06
C PRO A 291 -1.65 -42.08 -31.39
N GLN A 292 -1.79 -41.75 -32.67
CA GLN A 292 -1.96 -40.39 -33.17
C GLN A 292 -3.34 -39.84 -32.74
N ARG A 293 -3.36 -38.68 -32.09
CA ARG A 293 -4.58 -37.90 -31.83
C ARG A 293 -4.77 -36.87 -32.95
N SER A 294 -5.87 -36.97 -33.67
CA SER A 294 -6.39 -35.95 -34.56
C SER A 294 -7.24 -34.94 -33.78
N ALA A 295 -7.09 -33.65 -34.11
CA ALA A 295 -7.86 -32.55 -33.55
C ALA A 295 -9.25 -32.46 -34.21
N PRO A 296 -10.34 -32.11 -33.47
CA PRO A 296 -11.63 -31.87 -34.07
C PRO A 296 -11.74 -30.44 -34.62
N VAL A 297 -12.19 -30.36 -35.87
CA VAL A 297 -12.59 -29.15 -36.59
C VAL A 297 -13.95 -28.67 -36.04
N TYR A 298 -14.02 -27.41 -35.62
CA TYR A 298 -15.25 -26.76 -35.17
C TYR A 298 -15.94 -26.08 -36.35
N VAL A 299 -17.20 -26.47 -36.62
CA VAL A 299 -18.09 -25.84 -37.61
C VAL A 299 -19.14 -25.01 -36.85
N PRO A 300 -19.30 -23.72 -37.13
CA PRO A 300 -20.31 -22.91 -36.46
C PRO A 300 -21.69 -23.20 -37.05
N LYS A 301 -22.61 -23.71 -36.22
CA LYS A 301 -24.04 -23.73 -36.52
C LYS A 301 -24.67 -22.40 -36.09
N GLY A 302 -25.30 -21.72 -37.03
CA GLY A 302 -26.16 -20.58 -36.76
C GLY A 302 -27.42 -21.00 -36.01
N THR A 303 -27.82 -20.19 -35.03
CA THR A 303 -29.06 -20.36 -34.29
C THR A 303 -29.88 -19.08 -34.32
N SER A 304 -31.16 -19.29 -34.56
CA SER A 304 -32.26 -18.36 -34.74
C SER A 304 -32.58 -17.54 -33.50
N ALA A 305 -33.03 -16.31 -33.74
CA ALA A 305 -33.62 -15.42 -32.75
C ALA A 305 -34.91 -15.99 -32.14
N GLY A 306 -34.84 -16.39 -30.87
CA GLY A 306 -36.00 -16.62 -30.01
C GLY A 306 -36.07 -15.53 -28.95
N LYS A 307 -37.24 -14.89 -28.79
CA LYS A 307 -37.53 -13.94 -27.72
C LYS A 307 -37.63 -14.70 -26.39
N GLU A 308 -36.65 -14.52 -25.51
CA GLU A 308 -36.72 -14.98 -24.12
C GLU A 308 -37.50 -13.97 -23.24
N PRO A 309 -38.31 -14.46 -22.28
CA PRO A 309 -39.02 -13.62 -21.32
C PRO A 309 -38.04 -12.96 -20.35
N ALA A 310 -38.34 -11.72 -19.95
CA ALA A 310 -37.54 -10.91 -19.05
C ALA A 310 -37.38 -11.61 -17.69
N VAL A 311 -36.19 -12.18 -17.46
CA VAL A 311 -35.74 -12.66 -16.15
C VAL A 311 -35.43 -11.43 -15.29
N GLU A 312 -36.21 -11.21 -14.23
CA GLU A 312 -35.88 -10.24 -13.19
C GLU A 312 -34.50 -10.58 -12.63
N ARG A 313 -33.53 -9.70 -12.86
CA ARG A 313 -32.17 -9.86 -12.35
C ARG A 313 -32.24 -9.81 -10.82
N PRO A 314 -31.72 -10.81 -10.10
CA PRO A 314 -31.65 -10.75 -8.64
C PRO A 314 -30.86 -9.51 -8.23
N ALA A 315 -31.36 -8.80 -7.21
CA ALA A 315 -30.67 -7.67 -6.61
C ALA A 315 -29.23 -8.07 -6.29
N VAL A 316 -28.26 -7.33 -6.84
CA VAL A 316 -26.84 -7.57 -6.60
C VAL A 316 -26.60 -7.35 -5.11
N ALA A 317 -26.34 -8.44 -4.38
CA ALA A 317 -26.01 -8.36 -2.96
C ALA A 317 -24.77 -7.46 -2.80
N GLU A 318 -24.88 -6.41 -1.98
CA GLU A 318 -23.75 -5.54 -1.65
C GLU A 318 -22.63 -6.38 -1.05
N SER A 319 -21.40 -6.14 -1.51
CA SER A 319 -20.24 -6.86 -0.97
C SER A 319 -20.02 -6.45 0.50
N SER A 320 -19.59 -7.38 1.36
CA SER A 320 -19.24 -7.06 2.76
C SER A 320 -18.26 -5.89 2.88
N THR A 321 -17.39 -5.69 1.89
CA THR A 321 -16.46 -4.55 1.82
C THR A 321 -17.21 -3.22 1.69
N GLN A 322 -18.20 -3.15 0.80
CA GLN A 322 -19.02 -1.94 0.62
C GLN A 322 -19.78 -1.60 1.90
N ILE A 323 -20.38 -2.59 2.56
CA ILE A 323 -21.10 -2.40 3.82
C ILE A 323 -20.18 -1.85 4.92
N LEU A 324 -18.97 -2.39 5.06
CA LEU A 324 -17.99 -1.88 6.02
C LEU A 324 -17.53 -0.46 5.68
N GLN A 325 -17.29 -0.16 4.40
CA GLN A 325 -16.92 1.17 3.93
C GLN A 325 -18.02 2.20 4.20
N GLU A 326 -19.28 1.84 3.96
CA GLU A 326 -20.43 2.70 4.24
C GLU A 326 -20.62 2.95 5.73
N LYS A 327 -20.47 1.93 6.57
CA LYS A 327 -20.49 2.11 8.04
C LYS A 327 -19.40 3.06 8.51
N TYR A 328 -18.19 2.92 7.97
CA TYR A 328 -17.07 3.81 8.31
C TYR A 328 -17.32 5.25 7.83
N ARG A 329 -17.77 5.44 6.58
CA ARG A 329 -18.14 6.77 6.05
C ARG A 329 -19.27 7.41 6.85
N GLY A 330 -20.28 6.63 7.21
CA GLY A 330 -21.40 7.06 8.05
C GLY A 330 -20.94 7.48 9.44
N PHE A 331 -19.96 6.79 10.02
CA PHE A 331 -19.34 7.17 11.28
C PHE A 331 -18.60 8.52 11.18
N LEU A 332 -17.80 8.71 10.12
CA LEU A 332 -17.11 9.98 9.86
C LEU A 332 -18.11 11.16 9.74
N GLY A 333 -19.32 10.93 9.21
CA GLY A 333 -20.34 11.98 9.10
C GLY A 333 -21.07 12.36 10.40
N ARG A 334 -20.82 11.69 11.54
CA ARG A 334 -21.55 11.94 12.80
C ARG A 334 -21.07 13.19 13.52
N ASP A 335 -21.94 13.74 14.37
CA ASP A 335 -21.68 14.99 15.10
C ASP A 335 -20.43 14.93 15.98
N LEU A 336 -20.16 13.78 16.59
CA LEU A 336 -18.92 13.56 17.35
C LEU A 336 -17.67 13.88 16.50
N MET A 337 -17.58 13.33 15.29
CA MET A 337 -16.42 13.53 14.42
C MET A 337 -16.33 14.95 13.90
N LYS A 338 -17.47 15.56 13.54
CA LYS A 338 -17.53 16.98 13.16
C LYS A 338 -16.96 17.89 14.25
N ASN A 339 -17.36 17.67 15.51
CA ASN A 339 -16.88 18.44 16.64
C ASN A 339 -15.40 18.18 16.93
N VAL A 340 -14.95 16.93 16.77
CA VAL A 340 -13.53 16.56 16.91
C VAL A 340 -12.67 17.31 15.89
N TRP A 341 -13.04 17.32 14.60
CA TRP A 341 -12.26 18.04 13.59
C TRP A 341 -12.26 19.56 13.78
N LEU A 342 -13.37 20.13 14.24
CA LEU A 342 -13.43 21.55 14.58
C LEU A 342 -12.46 21.91 15.72
N LYS A 343 -12.37 21.04 16.73
CA LYS A 343 -11.45 21.21 17.86
C LYS A 343 -10.00 20.91 17.49
N GLU A 344 -9.77 20.05 16.50
CA GLU A 344 -8.42 19.69 16.05
C GLU A 344 -7.64 20.92 15.55
N GLU A 345 -8.29 21.80 14.79
CA GLU A 345 -7.70 23.06 14.33
C GLU A 345 -7.36 23.99 15.51
N GLN A 346 -8.25 24.07 16.51
CA GLN A 346 -8.01 24.87 17.72
C GLN A 346 -6.82 24.31 18.51
N LEU A 347 -6.79 23.00 18.72
CA LEU A 347 -5.72 22.30 19.43
C LEU A 347 -4.37 22.46 18.73
N LYS A 348 -4.35 22.43 17.39
CA LYS A 348 -3.14 22.65 16.58
C LYS A 348 -2.58 24.06 16.77
N VAL A 349 -3.42 25.07 16.90
CA VAL A 349 -3.00 26.45 17.17
C VAL A 349 -2.53 26.63 18.62
N GLU A 350 -3.26 26.06 19.58
CA GLU A 350 -2.99 26.26 21.02
C GLU A 350 -1.80 25.46 21.54
N ILE A 351 -1.71 24.17 21.17
CA ILE A 351 -0.74 23.22 21.70
C ILE A 351 0.32 22.84 20.67
N GLY A 352 -0.04 22.79 19.38
CA GLY A 352 0.85 22.35 18.31
C GLY A 352 1.28 20.89 18.48
N LYS A 353 2.59 20.64 18.42
CA LYS A 353 3.20 19.28 18.48
C LYS A 353 3.88 18.96 19.82
N ASP A 354 3.63 19.76 20.86
CA ASP A 354 4.22 19.52 22.18
C ASP A 354 3.62 18.25 22.81
N LEU A 355 4.43 17.18 22.81
CA LEU A 355 4.08 15.87 23.35
C LEU A 355 3.58 15.95 24.81
N LYS A 356 4.24 16.74 25.65
CA LYS A 356 3.90 16.81 27.08
C LYS A 356 2.56 17.50 27.27
N ALA A 357 2.32 18.58 26.53
CA ALA A 357 1.07 19.32 26.57
C ALA A 357 -0.10 18.48 26.02
N LEU A 358 0.06 17.84 24.85
CA LEU A 358 -0.94 16.91 24.29
C LEU A 358 -1.25 15.78 25.26
N ARG A 359 -0.23 15.12 25.81
CA ARG A 359 -0.44 14.03 26.77
C ARG A 359 -1.19 14.48 28.03
N ASN A 360 -0.87 15.67 28.56
CA ASN A 360 -1.56 16.21 29.72
C ASN A 360 -3.02 16.58 29.39
N ASN A 361 -3.27 17.17 28.23
CA ASN A 361 -4.63 17.48 27.77
C ASN A 361 -5.46 16.19 27.62
N PHE A 362 -4.87 15.14 27.06
CA PHE A 362 -5.52 13.84 26.90
C PHE A 362 -5.98 13.28 28.26
N TYR A 363 -5.08 13.19 29.24
CA TYR A 363 -5.46 12.67 30.56
C TYR A 363 -6.47 13.56 31.28
N HIS A 364 -6.32 14.88 31.18
CA HIS A 364 -7.28 15.82 31.75
C HIS A 364 -8.67 15.62 31.15
N ALA A 365 -8.78 15.55 29.83
CA ALA A 365 -10.03 15.33 29.12
C ALA A 365 -10.68 13.98 29.48
N VAL A 366 -9.89 12.91 29.54
CA VAL A 366 -10.35 11.57 29.95
C VAL A 366 -10.90 11.59 31.37
N ASN A 367 -10.18 12.22 32.32
CA ASN A 367 -10.60 12.27 33.72
C ASN A 367 -11.88 13.10 33.92
N ASN A 368 -12.11 14.10 33.07
CA ASN A 368 -13.31 14.94 33.11
C ASN A 368 -14.44 14.44 32.20
N GLY A 369 -14.29 13.28 31.53
CA GLY A 369 -15.31 12.74 30.62
C GLY A 369 -15.54 13.59 29.37
N GLN A 370 -14.58 14.44 28.98
CA GLN A 370 -14.67 15.32 27.82
C GLN A 370 -14.35 14.54 26.54
N LYS A 371 -15.36 13.85 26.00
CA LYS A 371 -15.21 12.88 24.88
C LYS A 371 -14.50 13.47 23.67
N GLU A 372 -14.99 14.62 23.19
CA GLU A 372 -14.45 15.28 22.01
C GLU A 372 -13.01 15.72 22.22
N GLU A 373 -12.69 16.28 23.38
CA GLU A 373 -11.35 16.79 23.71
C GLU A 373 -10.34 15.65 23.81
N ALA A 374 -10.71 14.56 24.48
CA ALA A 374 -9.88 13.38 24.63
C ALA A 374 -9.60 12.72 23.28
N VAL A 375 -10.64 12.59 22.44
CA VAL A 375 -10.51 12.04 21.09
C VAL A 375 -9.65 12.94 20.21
N THR A 376 -9.91 14.25 20.18
CA THR A 376 -9.14 15.22 19.38
C THR A 376 -7.66 15.14 19.72
N THR A 377 -7.34 15.09 21.02
CA THR A 377 -5.97 14.98 21.48
C THR A 377 -5.32 13.65 21.12
N LEU A 378 -6.09 12.54 21.17
CA LEU A 378 -5.60 11.23 20.74
C LEU A 378 -5.30 11.19 19.23
N LEU A 379 -6.15 11.82 18.41
CA LEU A 379 -5.92 11.93 16.96
C LEU A 379 -4.67 12.77 16.66
N ALA A 380 -4.48 13.89 17.37
CA ALA A 380 -3.27 14.72 17.24
C ALA A 380 -1.99 13.95 17.61
N LEU A 381 -2.01 13.14 18.66
CA LEU A 381 -0.89 12.27 19.01
C LEU A 381 -0.59 11.25 17.91
N ALA A 382 -1.61 10.67 17.28
CA ALA A 382 -1.46 9.72 16.17
C ALA A 382 -0.94 10.38 14.89
N GLU A 383 -1.49 11.53 14.51
CA GLU A 383 -1.06 12.30 13.34
C GLU A 383 0.39 12.76 13.46
N ASN A 384 0.84 13.09 14.68
CA ASN A 384 2.21 13.50 14.96
C ASN A 384 3.21 12.33 15.07
N GLY A 385 2.76 11.08 14.98
CA GLY A 385 3.64 9.90 15.15
C GLY A 385 4.20 9.80 16.57
N GLN A 386 3.38 10.15 17.56
CA GLN A 386 3.79 10.30 18.96
C GLN A 386 3.10 9.30 19.88
N ILE A 387 2.34 8.31 19.37
CA ILE A 387 1.58 7.37 20.21
C ILE A 387 2.53 6.57 21.10
N ARG A 388 3.62 6.03 20.53
CA ARG A 388 4.58 5.23 21.30
C ARG A 388 5.21 6.03 22.44
N GLN A 389 5.61 7.27 22.14
CA GLN A 389 6.27 8.16 23.11
C GLN A 389 5.30 8.66 24.18
N ALA A 390 4.04 8.94 23.81
CA ALA A 390 3.03 9.44 24.71
C ALA A 390 2.70 8.44 25.83
N PHE A 391 2.68 7.14 25.51
CA PHE A 391 2.28 6.10 26.46
C PHE A 391 3.45 5.26 26.98
N GLY A 392 4.38 4.83 26.12
CA GLY A 392 5.45 3.91 26.50
C GLY A 392 6.42 4.46 27.55
N GLY A 393 6.66 5.77 27.52
CA GLY A 393 7.52 6.47 28.49
C GLY A 393 6.78 7.21 29.61
N ASP A 394 5.44 7.14 29.67
CA ASP A 394 4.67 7.85 30.70
C ASP A 394 4.40 6.96 31.92
N GLU A 395 5.04 7.27 33.04
CA GLU A 395 4.85 6.49 34.28
C GLU A 395 3.41 6.44 34.76
N ARG A 396 2.60 7.49 34.51
CA ARG A 396 1.21 7.52 34.95
C ARG A 396 0.40 6.47 34.20
N PHE A 397 0.58 6.39 32.88
CA PHE A 397 0.02 5.32 32.06
C PHE A 397 0.49 3.94 32.51
N VAL A 398 1.81 3.73 32.62
CA VAL A 398 2.36 2.41 32.97
C VAL A 398 1.83 1.92 34.32
N LYS A 399 1.81 2.79 35.33
CA LYS A 399 1.27 2.46 36.67
C LYS A 399 -0.23 2.24 36.63
N PHE A 400 -0.98 3.13 35.99
CA PHE A 400 -2.44 3.03 35.92
C PHE A 400 -2.88 1.75 35.19
N TRP A 401 -2.39 1.55 33.97
CA TRP A 401 -2.81 0.45 33.12
C TRP A 401 -2.24 -0.88 33.58
N GLY A 402 -0.99 -0.91 34.06
CA GLY A 402 -0.40 -2.10 34.68
C GLY A 402 -1.21 -2.59 35.87
N ASN A 403 -1.57 -1.69 36.80
CA ASN A 403 -2.42 -2.04 37.95
C ASN A 403 -3.82 -2.49 37.52
N TYR A 404 -4.38 -1.87 36.48
CA TYR A 404 -5.67 -2.28 35.93
C TYR A 404 -5.60 -3.71 35.35
N LEU A 405 -4.60 -4.00 34.52
CA LEU A 405 -4.38 -5.32 33.94
C LEU A 405 -4.18 -6.36 35.03
N GLU A 406 -3.33 -6.09 36.03
CA GLU A 406 -3.12 -6.97 37.18
C GLU A 406 -4.45 -7.27 37.86
N LYS A 407 -5.25 -6.27 38.22
CA LYS A 407 -6.54 -6.49 38.91
C LYS A 407 -7.62 -7.15 38.05
N SER A 408 -7.68 -6.84 36.76
CA SER A 408 -8.70 -7.36 35.85
C SER A 408 -8.41 -8.77 35.34
N LEU A 409 -7.13 -9.16 35.31
CA LEU A 409 -6.67 -10.44 34.78
C LEU A 409 -6.26 -11.42 35.88
N THR A 410 -5.91 -10.96 37.09
CA THR A 410 -5.77 -11.87 38.23
C THR A 410 -7.14 -12.13 38.85
N PRO A 411 -7.59 -13.40 38.95
CA PRO A 411 -8.79 -13.73 39.69
C PRO A 411 -8.59 -13.32 41.15
N SER A 412 -9.20 -12.22 41.58
CA SER A 412 -9.06 -11.66 42.93
C SER A 412 -9.77 -12.48 44.02
N SER A 413 -10.08 -13.76 43.74
CA SER A 413 -10.68 -14.69 44.69
C SER A 413 -10.33 -16.14 44.34
N LEU A 414 -9.05 -16.51 44.40
CA LEU A 414 -8.65 -17.89 44.69
C LEU A 414 -8.88 -18.20 46.18
N THR A 415 -10.13 -18.05 46.62
CA THR A 415 -10.66 -18.81 47.75
C THR A 415 -10.99 -20.21 47.24
N GLN A 416 -9.99 -21.10 47.35
CA GLN A 416 -10.13 -22.54 47.55
C GLN A 416 -11.32 -23.25 46.86
N SER A 417 -11.20 -23.60 45.58
CA SER A 417 -11.75 -24.89 45.12
C SER A 417 -10.94 -25.42 43.95
N VAL A 418 -10.15 -26.44 44.23
CA VAL A 418 -9.17 -27.05 43.33
C VAL A 418 -9.91 -27.87 42.25
N GLY A 419 -10.02 -27.31 41.04
CA GLY A 419 -10.35 -28.05 39.83
C GLY A 419 -9.21 -27.94 38.81
N ALA A 420 -8.65 -29.06 38.36
CA ALA A 420 -7.45 -29.13 37.51
C ALA A 420 -7.53 -28.40 36.15
N GLY A 421 -8.70 -27.86 35.78
CA GLY A 421 -8.89 -27.03 34.58
C GLY A 421 -8.57 -25.53 34.76
N GLU A 422 -8.47 -25.02 35.99
CA GLU A 422 -8.25 -23.58 36.24
C GLU A 422 -6.79 -23.13 36.14
N PHE A 423 -5.83 -24.08 36.17
CA PHE A 423 -4.41 -23.74 36.21
C PHE A 423 -3.93 -23.03 34.92
N LYS A 424 -4.49 -23.37 33.75
CA LYS A 424 -4.08 -22.78 32.46
C LYS A 424 -4.46 -21.30 32.28
N ARG A 425 -5.54 -20.82 32.89
CA ARG A 425 -5.94 -19.39 32.76
C ARG A 425 -5.05 -18.46 33.58
N SER A 426 -4.45 -18.97 34.66
CA SER A 426 -3.55 -18.20 35.50
C SER A 426 -2.23 -17.88 34.81
N SER A 427 -1.71 -18.80 33.98
CA SER A 427 -0.44 -18.61 33.26
C SER A 427 -0.54 -17.56 32.15
N GLU A 428 -1.62 -17.56 31.36
CA GLU A 428 -1.80 -16.59 30.27
C GLU A 428 -1.96 -15.15 30.79
N SER A 429 -2.67 -14.98 31.91
CA SER A 429 -2.89 -13.67 32.53
C SER A 429 -1.59 -13.09 33.09
N PHE A 430 -0.77 -13.94 33.71
CA PHE A 430 0.55 -13.55 34.20
C PHE A 430 1.49 -13.18 33.06
N GLU A 431 1.48 -13.95 31.97
CA GLU A 431 2.32 -13.67 30.81
C GLU A 431 1.92 -12.36 30.12
N ARG A 432 0.63 -12.04 30.03
CA ARG A 432 0.18 -10.73 29.51
C ARG A 432 0.67 -9.55 30.34
N VAL A 433 0.66 -9.66 31.68
CA VAL A 433 1.19 -8.61 32.56
C VAL A 433 2.70 -8.47 32.38
N ARG A 434 3.41 -9.59 32.19
CA ARG A 434 4.84 -9.59 31.91
C ARG A 434 5.15 -8.96 30.53
N GLU A 435 4.42 -9.34 29.49
CA GLU A 435 4.51 -8.74 28.15
C GLU A 435 4.30 -7.22 28.22
N PHE A 436 3.28 -6.75 28.95
CA PHE A 436 3.03 -5.32 29.15
C PHE A 436 4.18 -4.61 29.85
N LYS A 437 4.77 -5.23 30.88
CA LYS A 437 5.93 -4.65 31.58
C LYS A 437 7.15 -4.50 30.68
N ASN A 438 7.29 -5.37 29.67
CA ASN A 438 8.40 -5.32 28.72
C ASN A 438 8.17 -4.29 27.60
N ASP A 439 6.94 -4.19 27.08
CA ASP A 439 6.57 -3.21 26.05
C ASP A 439 5.19 -2.57 26.32
N PRO A 440 5.12 -1.56 27.20
CA PRO A 440 3.85 -0.94 27.57
C PRO A 440 3.12 -0.28 26.40
N ALA A 441 3.86 0.14 25.38
CA ALA A 441 3.35 0.77 24.16
C ALA A 441 3.14 -0.22 23.01
N GLY A 442 3.21 -1.54 23.27
CA GLY A 442 2.89 -2.55 22.27
C GLY A 442 1.47 -2.37 21.74
N ALA A 443 1.27 -2.56 20.43
CA ALA A 443 0.00 -2.29 19.74
C ALA A 443 -1.20 -3.00 20.40
N LYS A 444 -1.01 -4.23 20.86
CA LYS A 444 -1.97 -5.02 21.63
C LYS A 444 -2.45 -4.29 22.90
N PHE A 445 -1.51 -3.79 23.71
CA PHE A 445 -1.83 -3.13 24.98
C PHE A 445 -2.44 -1.76 24.78
N LEU A 446 -2.00 -1.01 23.76
CA LEU A 446 -2.62 0.25 23.40
C LEU A 446 -4.02 0.06 22.82
N ALA A 447 -4.27 -0.98 22.02
CA ALA A 447 -5.61 -1.32 21.55
C ALA A 447 -6.56 -1.63 22.72
N MET A 448 -6.11 -2.45 23.68
CA MET A 448 -6.89 -2.72 24.91
C MET A 448 -7.13 -1.46 25.74
N PHE A 449 -6.12 -0.60 25.89
CA PHE A 449 -6.22 0.66 26.63
C PHE A 449 -7.18 1.63 25.96
N PHE A 450 -7.06 1.83 24.65
CA PHE A 450 -7.95 2.71 23.89
C PHE A 450 -9.39 2.21 23.93
N LYS A 451 -9.62 0.90 23.78
CA LYS A 451 -10.94 0.30 24.00
C LYS A 451 -11.50 0.68 25.37
N TYR A 452 -10.72 0.48 26.42
CA TYR A 452 -11.14 0.81 27.79
C TYR A 452 -11.43 2.30 27.98
N ILE A 453 -10.55 3.19 27.50
CA ILE A 453 -10.77 4.65 27.62
C ILE A 453 -12.02 5.07 26.84
N LEU A 454 -12.14 4.66 25.59
CA LEU A 454 -13.24 5.07 24.71
C LEU A 454 -14.59 4.52 25.21
N GLU A 455 -14.65 3.24 25.56
CA GLU A 455 -15.91 2.60 25.96
C GLU A 455 -16.26 2.86 27.44
N GLN A 456 -15.30 2.74 28.36
CA GLN A 456 -15.58 2.75 29.80
C GLN A 456 -15.43 4.14 30.42
N ARG A 457 -14.41 4.92 30.01
CA ARG A 457 -14.16 6.26 30.59
C ARG A 457 -14.95 7.34 29.87
N LEU A 458 -14.95 7.30 28.55
CA LEU A 458 -15.65 8.28 27.72
C LEU A 458 -17.07 7.83 27.35
N GLN A 459 -17.49 6.61 27.70
CA GLN A 459 -18.84 6.11 27.45
C GLN A 459 -19.25 6.26 25.98
N LEU A 460 -18.33 5.95 25.06
CA LEU A 460 -18.67 5.85 23.64
C LEU A 460 -19.33 4.48 23.38
N PRO A 461 -20.35 4.41 22.51
CA PRO A 461 -20.86 3.13 22.04
C PRO A 461 -19.73 2.27 21.47
N ALA A 462 -19.73 0.96 21.72
CA ALA A 462 -18.67 0.06 21.30
C ALA A 462 -18.34 0.16 19.80
N GLU A 463 -19.36 0.31 18.95
CA GLU A 463 -19.20 0.54 17.51
C GLU A 463 -18.43 1.84 17.21
N GLN A 464 -18.70 2.93 17.93
CA GLN A 464 -17.98 4.19 17.73
C GLN A 464 -16.55 4.11 18.28
N ALA A 465 -16.34 3.40 19.39
CA ALA A 465 -15.02 3.21 19.97
C ALA A 465 -14.09 2.44 19.02
N VAL A 466 -14.57 1.34 18.43
CA VAL A 466 -13.77 0.56 17.48
C VAL A 466 -13.50 1.33 16.18
N MET A 467 -14.47 2.10 15.68
CA MET A 467 -14.26 2.99 14.53
C MET A 467 -13.24 4.09 14.83
N MET A 468 -13.23 4.64 16.05
CA MET A 468 -12.22 5.58 16.49
C MET A 468 -10.83 4.93 16.52
N GLY A 469 -10.73 3.69 17.00
CA GLY A 469 -9.50 2.90 16.91
C GLY A 469 -9.00 2.73 15.47
N MET A 470 -9.89 2.58 14.49
CA MET A 470 -9.54 2.56 13.06
C MET A 470 -8.97 3.90 12.59
N VAL A 471 -9.56 5.03 12.99
CA VAL A 471 -9.04 6.38 12.64
C VAL A 471 -7.63 6.56 13.21
N VAL A 472 -7.43 6.26 14.50
CA VAL A 472 -6.12 6.33 15.18
C VAL A 472 -5.09 5.46 14.46
N SER A 473 -5.44 4.21 14.12
CA SER A 473 -4.54 3.27 13.41
C SER A 473 -4.10 3.83 12.05
N ASN A 474 -5.03 4.44 11.31
CA ASN A 474 -4.75 5.03 10.01
C ASN A 474 -3.85 6.27 10.10
N LEU A 475 -4.06 7.13 11.10
CA LEU A 475 -3.22 8.31 11.34
C LEU A 475 -1.81 7.91 11.78
N ALA A 476 -1.69 6.99 12.74
CA ALA A 476 -0.40 6.46 13.20
C ALA A 476 0.40 5.84 12.04
N ARG A 477 -0.26 5.05 11.18
CA ARG A 477 0.36 4.49 9.97
C ARG A 477 0.87 5.59 9.03
N ARG A 478 0.08 6.64 8.79
CA ARG A 478 0.49 7.79 7.95
C ARG A 478 1.70 8.54 8.54
N ALA A 479 1.80 8.58 9.87
CA ALA A 479 2.91 9.20 10.59
C ALA A 479 4.16 8.30 10.70
N GLY A 480 4.11 7.06 10.21
CA GLY A 480 5.23 6.11 10.21
C GLY A 480 5.26 5.12 11.37
N GLU A 481 4.29 5.14 12.29
CA GLU A 481 4.15 4.16 13.38
C GLU A 481 3.38 2.91 12.90
N LEU A 482 4.04 2.12 12.05
CA LEU A 482 3.43 0.98 11.33
C LEU A 482 2.98 -0.16 12.26
N GLU A 483 3.52 -0.26 13.47
CA GLU A 483 3.09 -1.26 14.47
C GLU A 483 1.62 -1.11 14.86
N TYR A 484 1.07 0.11 14.77
CA TYR A 484 -0.30 0.42 15.18
C TYR A 484 -1.33 0.25 14.07
N GLN A 485 -0.92 -0.08 12.84
CA GLN A 485 -1.83 -0.19 11.69
C GLN A 485 -2.88 -1.31 11.84
N LYS A 486 -2.64 -2.29 12.73
CA LYS A 486 -3.49 -3.47 12.91
C LYS A 486 -4.26 -3.46 14.23
N MET A 487 -4.39 -2.33 14.95
CA MET A 487 -5.15 -2.33 16.23
C MET A 487 -6.65 -2.61 16.04
N VAL A 488 -7.18 -2.34 14.84
CA VAL A 488 -8.57 -2.61 14.45
C VAL A 488 -8.60 -3.21 13.05
N TYR A 489 -9.54 -4.13 12.80
CA TYR A 489 -9.80 -4.67 11.46
C TYR A 489 -11.30 -4.74 11.17
N GLY A 490 -11.65 -4.73 9.88
CA GLY A 490 -13.01 -5.02 9.42
C GLY A 490 -13.16 -6.53 9.20
N ASP A 491 -14.04 -7.17 9.94
CA ASP A 491 -14.38 -8.58 9.76
C ASP A 491 -15.44 -8.73 8.67
N MET A 492 -15.08 -9.45 7.61
CA MET A 492 -15.90 -9.62 6.41
C MET A 492 -17.08 -10.55 6.62
N GLU A 493 -16.94 -11.51 7.55
CA GLU A 493 -17.98 -12.48 7.87
C GLU A 493 -19.08 -11.82 8.72
N SER A 494 -18.70 -11.16 9.82
CA SER A 494 -19.68 -10.47 10.68
C SER A 494 -20.07 -9.08 10.20
N GLN A 495 -19.38 -8.54 9.18
CA GLN A 495 -19.55 -7.16 8.68
C GLN A 495 -19.45 -6.11 9.79
N LYS A 496 -18.53 -6.33 10.73
CA LYS A 496 -18.27 -5.43 11.87
C LYS A 496 -16.79 -5.09 11.96
N PHE A 497 -16.50 -3.95 12.56
CA PHE A 497 -15.14 -3.61 12.95
C PHE A 497 -14.85 -4.22 14.33
N LEU A 498 -13.67 -4.81 14.48
CA LEU A 498 -13.23 -5.50 15.70
C LEU A 498 -11.86 -5.01 16.12
N TRP A 499 -11.66 -4.89 17.43
CA TRP A 499 -10.34 -4.67 18.02
C TRP A 499 -9.46 -5.92 17.85
N ASN A 500 -8.16 -5.72 17.67
CA ASN A 500 -7.17 -6.78 17.51
C ASN A 500 -6.16 -6.74 18.66
N PHE A 501 -6.26 -7.67 19.61
CA PHE A 501 -5.35 -7.81 20.75
C PHE A 501 -5.30 -9.24 21.29
#